data_AF-A0A7Y5J6L9-F1
#
_entry.id   AF-A0A7Y5J6L9-F1
#
_cell.length_a   1.000
_cell.length_b   1.000
_cell.length_c   1.000
_cell.angle_alpha   90.00
_cell.angle_beta   90.00
_cell.angle_gamma   90.00
#
_symmetry.space_group_name_H-M   'P 1'
#
loop_
_entity.id
_entity.type
_entity.pdbx_description
1 polymer ?
#
loop_
_entity_poly.entity_id
_entity_poly.type
_entity_poly.pdbx_seq_one_letter_code
_entity_poly.pdbx_strand_id
1 'polypeptide(L)'
;MRILCLCLLLFVSLLPLTAQDLSQSPWHIQARNIDPANYYGITVANGMVGLVSSPEPMRVKDVVLNGAYDYYQRGRVSNILKTFNHVNMNLDVDRRRIGRHDISNYAQTLDMKKAALTTTFDVGDKVSVRHTLMSLRHLPYTAMSIVEITAKKDVEVTPMSVIEAPDHLADVRNYYSEIDRPHVLIQLLTSVANSPSGKLKVAASSSFIFDEPHGSEP
;
A
#
# COMPACT_ATOMS: atom_id res chain seq x y z
N MET A 1 -8.64 48.24 -27.62
CA MET A 1 -9.33 47.06 -27.05
C MET A 1 -8.59 45.75 -27.28
N ARG A 2 -8.15 45.41 -28.52
CA ARG A 2 -7.41 44.15 -28.81
C ARG A 2 -6.07 44.00 -28.09
N ILE A 3 -5.28 45.07 -27.98
CA ILE A 3 -3.98 45.06 -27.27
C ILE A 3 -4.17 44.86 -25.76
N LEU A 4 -5.22 45.45 -25.17
CA LEU A 4 -5.54 45.30 -23.75
C LEU A 4 -5.96 43.85 -23.42
N CYS A 5 -6.74 43.20 -24.28
CA CYS A 5 -7.05 41.77 -24.15
C CYS A 5 -5.80 40.88 -24.28
N LEU A 6 -4.87 41.21 -25.18
CA LEU A 6 -3.65 40.43 -25.39
C LEU A 6 -2.72 40.53 -24.17
N CYS A 7 -2.58 41.73 -23.58
CA CYS A 7 -1.81 41.93 -22.35
C CYS A 7 -2.44 41.22 -21.15
N LEU A 8 -3.77 41.18 -21.05
CA LEU A 8 -4.47 40.48 -19.96
C LEU A 8 -4.30 38.94 -20.07
N LEU A 9 -4.34 38.39 -21.28
CA LEU A 9 -4.07 36.97 -21.54
C LEU A 9 -2.63 36.58 -21.21
N LEU A 10 -1.65 37.44 -21.53
CA LEU A 10 -0.24 37.22 -21.15
C LEU A 10 -0.03 37.28 -19.62
N PHE A 11 -0.75 38.17 -18.93
CA PHE A 11 -0.63 38.33 -17.46
C PHE A 11 -1.23 37.13 -16.71
N VAL A 12 -2.32 36.53 -17.22
CA VAL A 12 -2.90 35.31 -16.66
C VAL A 12 -2.00 34.08 -16.88
N SER A 13 -1.25 34.02 -17.99
CA SER A 13 -0.26 32.95 -18.23
C SER A 13 1.02 33.05 -17.39
N LEU A 14 1.26 34.20 -16.75
CA LEU A 14 2.40 34.46 -15.85
C LEU A 14 2.08 34.23 -14.38
N LEU A 15 0.83 33.90 -14.04
CA LEU A 15 0.49 33.45 -12.70
C LEU A 15 1.17 32.09 -12.49
N PRO A 16 2.11 31.95 -11.54
CA PRO A 16 2.73 30.67 -11.28
C PRO A 16 1.62 29.69 -10.88
N LEU A 17 1.50 28.61 -11.65
CA LEU A 17 0.72 27.45 -11.25
C LEU A 17 1.42 26.89 -10.01
N THR A 18 1.08 27.39 -8.83
CA THR A 18 1.65 26.89 -7.59
C THR A 18 1.25 25.42 -7.52
N ALA A 19 2.23 24.52 -7.64
CA ALA A 19 2.07 23.15 -7.20
C ALA A 19 1.49 23.23 -5.78
N GLN A 20 0.28 22.70 -5.58
CA GLN A 20 -0.39 22.83 -4.30
C GLN A 20 0.47 22.12 -3.24
N ASP A 21 1.01 22.89 -2.30
CA ASP A 21 1.66 22.31 -1.15
C ASP A 21 0.62 21.46 -0.41
N LEU A 22 0.87 20.16 -0.34
CA LEU A 22 -0.02 19.21 0.31
C LEU A 22 -0.21 19.57 1.79
N SER A 23 0.73 20.30 2.40
CA SER A 23 0.60 20.81 3.77
C SER A 23 -0.56 21.81 3.95
N GLN A 24 -0.95 22.51 2.88
CA GLN A 24 -2.05 23.48 2.87
C GLN A 24 -3.33 22.92 2.23
N SER A 25 -3.32 21.66 1.82
CA SER A 25 -4.47 21.04 1.16
C SER A 25 -5.50 20.56 2.18
N PRO A 26 -6.79 20.96 2.08
CA PRO A 26 -7.82 20.49 2.99
C PRO A 26 -8.18 19.01 2.80
N TRP A 27 -7.68 18.36 1.74
CA TRP A 27 -7.97 16.96 1.39
C TRP A 27 -6.82 16.01 1.68
N HIS A 28 -5.66 16.52 2.12
CA HIS A 28 -4.49 15.69 2.36
C HIS A 28 -4.02 15.77 3.80
N ILE A 29 -3.76 14.61 4.39
CA ILE A 29 -3.07 14.51 5.67
C ILE A 29 -1.70 13.93 5.38
N GLN A 30 -0.65 14.71 5.62
CA GLN A 30 0.71 14.33 5.32
C GLN A 30 1.55 14.16 6.60
N ALA A 31 2.22 13.01 6.70
CA ALA A 31 3.21 12.73 7.70
C ALA A 31 4.60 12.68 7.04
N ARG A 32 5.51 13.54 7.52
CA ARG A 32 6.95 13.54 7.21
C ARG A 32 7.71 13.28 8.51
N ASN A 33 8.97 12.88 8.42
CA ASN A 33 9.83 12.60 9.60
C ASN A 33 9.17 11.64 10.60
N ILE A 34 8.56 10.57 10.09
CA ILE A 34 7.77 9.62 10.88
C ILE A 34 8.65 8.95 11.94
N ASP A 35 8.32 9.16 13.22
CA ASP A 35 8.88 8.46 14.37
C ASP A 35 8.02 7.21 14.68
N PRO A 36 8.56 5.98 14.52
CA PRO A 36 7.83 4.76 14.84
C PRO A 36 7.27 4.70 16.26
N ALA A 37 7.91 5.35 17.24
CA ALA A 37 7.44 5.37 18.63
C ALA A 37 6.17 6.22 18.82
N ASN A 38 5.92 7.17 17.92
CA ASN A 38 4.79 8.11 17.97
C ASN A 38 3.89 8.01 16.73
N TYR A 39 3.83 6.82 16.11
CA TYR A 39 3.03 6.56 14.93
C TYR A 39 1.80 5.70 15.27
N TYR A 40 0.61 6.28 15.11
CA TYR A 40 -0.65 5.64 15.50
C TYR A 40 -1.37 4.92 14.36
N GLY A 41 -0.96 5.14 13.12
CA GLY A 41 -1.54 4.54 11.93
C GLY A 41 -2.88 5.16 11.53
N ILE A 42 -2.97 5.64 10.30
CA ILE A 42 -4.24 5.95 9.65
C ILE A 42 -4.77 4.72 8.92
N THR A 43 -6.09 4.60 8.83
CA THR A 43 -6.75 3.47 8.19
C THR A 43 -7.38 3.90 6.87
N VAL A 44 -7.08 3.16 5.80
CA VAL A 44 -7.89 3.19 4.57
C VAL A 44 -8.82 1.97 4.56
N ALA A 45 -10.09 2.16 4.25
CA ALA A 45 -11.09 1.11 4.36
C ALA A 45 -12.25 1.31 3.37
N ASN A 46 -12.94 0.20 3.06
CA ASN A 46 -14.14 0.18 2.21
C ASN A 46 -15.40 -0.31 2.93
N GLY A 47 -15.36 -0.45 4.26
CA GLY A 47 -16.45 -0.99 5.08
C GLY A 47 -16.38 -2.50 5.30
N MET A 48 -15.61 -3.24 4.51
CA MET A 48 -15.38 -4.68 4.66
C MET A 48 -13.92 -5.01 5.01
N VAL A 49 -12.96 -4.35 4.37
CA VAL A 49 -11.53 -4.46 4.66
C VAL A 49 -11.05 -3.12 5.22
N GLY A 50 -10.29 -3.16 6.31
CA GLY A 50 -9.55 -2.02 6.85
C GLY A 50 -8.05 -2.31 6.83
N LEU A 51 -7.27 -1.37 6.32
CA LEU A 51 -5.81 -1.46 6.21
C LEU A 51 -5.21 -0.36 7.10
N VAL A 52 -4.61 -0.75 8.22
CA VAL A 52 -3.94 0.17 9.15
C VAL A 52 -2.51 0.36 8.68
N SER A 53 -2.13 1.61 8.40
CA SER A 53 -0.78 1.94 7.94
C SER A 53 0.31 1.63 8.97
N SER A 54 1.52 1.35 8.46
CA SER A 54 2.74 1.13 9.24
C SER A 54 3.69 2.32 9.12
N PRO A 55 4.52 2.60 10.15
CA PRO A 55 5.67 3.48 9.99
C PRO A 55 6.79 2.87 9.13
N GLU A 56 6.76 1.56 8.88
CA GLU A 56 7.69 0.90 7.96
C GLU A 56 7.25 1.09 6.50
N PRO A 57 8.17 1.32 5.54
CA PRO A 57 7.84 1.46 4.14
C PRO A 57 7.21 0.16 3.59
N MET A 58 6.24 0.30 2.67
CA MET A 58 5.60 -0.80 1.95
C MET A 58 4.94 -1.87 2.85
N ARG A 59 4.53 -1.48 4.06
CA ARG A 59 3.91 -2.39 5.04
C ARG A 59 2.65 -1.78 5.63
N VAL A 60 1.74 -2.66 6.04
CA VAL A 60 0.62 -2.35 6.92
C VAL A 60 0.91 -2.92 8.31
N LYS A 61 0.40 -2.23 9.32
CA LYS A 61 0.48 -2.69 10.71
C LYS A 61 -0.50 -3.84 10.94
N ASP A 62 -1.75 -3.63 10.55
CA ASP A 62 -2.84 -4.57 10.75
C ASP A 62 -3.81 -4.52 9.57
N VAL A 63 -4.32 -5.69 9.17
CA VAL A 63 -5.51 -5.83 8.33
C VAL A 63 -6.66 -6.34 9.18
N VAL A 64 -7.82 -5.69 9.06
CA VAL A 64 -9.05 -6.09 9.75
C VAL A 64 -10.16 -6.35 8.74
N LEU A 65 -11.00 -7.35 9.04
CA LEU A 65 -12.19 -7.66 8.27
C LEU A 65 -13.43 -7.35 9.10
N ASN A 66 -14.39 -6.65 8.50
CA ASN A 66 -15.69 -6.42 9.13
C ASN A 66 -16.41 -7.77 9.36
N GLY A 67 -17.06 -7.91 10.50
CA GLY A 67 -17.74 -9.15 10.88
C GLY A 67 -16.81 -10.27 11.38
N ALA A 68 -15.49 -10.14 11.24
CA ALA A 68 -14.54 -11.10 11.76
C ALA A 68 -14.20 -10.76 13.22
N TYR A 69 -14.86 -11.45 14.16
CA TYR A 69 -14.60 -11.32 15.59
C TYR A 69 -14.26 -12.68 16.19
N ASP A 70 -13.32 -12.68 17.14
CA ASP A 70 -12.98 -13.87 17.91
C ASP A 70 -12.61 -13.55 19.36
N TYR A 71 -12.64 -14.56 20.21
CA TYR A 71 -12.17 -14.51 21.59
C TYR A 71 -10.66 -14.64 21.63
N TYR A 72 -9.97 -13.51 21.53
CA TYR A 72 -8.51 -13.45 21.62
C TYR A 72 -8.03 -12.12 22.18
N GLN A 73 -6.75 -12.07 22.59
CA GLN A 73 -6.18 -10.99 23.39
C GLN A 73 -6.79 -10.88 24.81
N ARG A 74 -6.76 -9.69 25.43
CA ARG A 74 -7.16 -9.48 26.81
C ARG A 74 -8.69 -9.37 26.95
N GLY A 75 -9.20 -9.87 28.08
CA GLY A 75 -10.55 -9.57 28.55
C GLY A 75 -11.61 -10.66 28.37
N ARG A 76 -11.30 -11.83 27.79
CA ARG A 76 -12.28 -12.90 27.53
C ARG A 76 -13.53 -12.43 26.75
N VAL A 77 -13.39 -11.34 26.00
CA VAL A 77 -14.43 -10.74 25.16
C VAL A 77 -14.11 -10.96 23.69
N SER A 78 -15.14 -10.83 22.85
CA SER A 78 -15.02 -10.92 21.41
C SER A 78 -14.36 -9.63 20.87
N ASN A 79 -13.17 -9.76 20.27
CA ASN A 79 -12.40 -8.67 19.68
C ASN A 79 -12.42 -8.77 18.15
N ILE A 80 -12.26 -7.64 17.45
CA ILE A 80 -12.05 -7.64 15.98
C ILE A 80 -10.79 -8.46 15.68
N LEU A 81 -10.91 -9.46 14.81
CA LEU A 81 -9.80 -10.32 14.41
C LEU A 81 -8.91 -9.59 13.41
N LYS A 82 -7.64 -9.41 13.79
CA LYS A 82 -6.57 -9.02 12.88
C LYS A 82 -6.22 -10.21 12.00
N THR A 83 -6.25 -10.04 10.68
CA THR A 83 -6.03 -11.12 9.71
C THR A 83 -4.66 -10.97 9.04
N PHE A 84 -4.44 -11.66 7.93
CA PHE A 84 -3.19 -11.60 7.19
C PHE A 84 -2.88 -10.19 6.66
N ASN A 85 -1.65 -9.73 6.91
CA ASN A 85 -1.08 -8.54 6.28
C ASN A 85 -0.62 -8.89 4.87
N HIS A 86 -1.56 -8.97 3.93
CA HIS A 86 -1.40 -9.51 2.57
C HIS A 86 -1.03 -8.47 1.50
N VAL A 87 -0.90 -7.20 1.92
CA VAL A 87 -0.48 -6.08 1.06
C VAL A 87 0.94 -5.61 1.40
N ASN A 88 1.68 -6.40 2.17
CA ASN A 88 3.06 -6.11 2.51
C ASN A 88 3.97 -6.47 1.33
N MET A 89 5.02 -5.68 1.15
CA MET A 89 6.03 -5.95 0.15
C MET A 89 7.42 -5.76 0.71
N ASN A 90 8.36 -6.53 0.18
CA ASN A 90 9.78 -6.27 0.30
C ASN A 90 10.30 -5.70 -1.02
N LEU A 91 11.34 -4.88 -0.92
CA LEU A 91 12.07 -4.37 -2.07
C LEU A 91 13.55 -4.61 -1.84
N ASP A 92 14.20 -5.29 -2.77
CA ASP A 92 15.65 -5.35 -2.84
C ASP A 92 16.12 -4.40 -3.95
N VAL A 93 17.18 -3.66 -3.68
CA VAL A 93 17.87 -2.77 -4.64
C VAL A 93 19.33 -3.18 -4.67
N ASP A 94 19.83 -3.59 -5.84
CA ASP A 94 21.14 -4.23 -6.03
C ASP A 94 21.38 -5.40 -5.07
N ARG A 95 20.38 -6.29 -4.97
CA ARG A 95 20.37 -7.49 -4.10
C ARG A 95 20.49 -7.20 -2.61
N ARG A 96 20.19 -5.97 -2.20
CA ARG A 96 20.16 -5.55 -0.80
C ARG A 96 18.73 -5.23 -0.37
N ARG A 97 18.26 -5.91 0.67
CA ARG A 97 16.97 -5.63 1.30
C ARG A 97 16.90 -4.20 1.80
N ILE A 98 15.88 -3.47 1.38
CA ILE A 98 15.63 -2.09 1.79
C ILE A 98 14.70 -2.08 3.01
N GLY A 99 15.14 -1.42 4.07
CA GLY A 99 14.33 -1.09 5.24
C GLY A 99 14.29 0.41 5.51
N ARG A 100 13.68 0.80 6.64
CA ARG A 100 13.49 2.22 7.00
C ARG A 100 14.79 3.01 7.15
N HIS A 101 15.91 2.36 7.49
CA HIS A 101 17.22 2.99 7.66
C HIS A 101 17.95 3.24 6.33
N ASP A 102 17.48 2.62 5.23
CA ASP A 102 18.11 2.68 3.91
C ASP A 102 17.55 3.77 3.00
N ILE A 103 16.53 4.48 3.49
CA ILE A 103 15.71 5.37 2.69
C ILE A 103 15.78 6.82 3.17
N SER A 104 15.54 7.74 2.24
CA SER A 104 15.40 9.16 2.51
C SER A 104 14.08 9.69 1.91
N ASN A 105 13.75 10.96 2.21
CA ASN A 105 12.52 11.61 1.73
C ASN A 105 11.24 10.80 2.01
N TYR A 106 11.22 10.07 3.13
CA TYR A 106 10.10 9.22 3.51
C TYR A 106 8.90 10.06 3.95
N ALA A 107 7.79 9.89 3.24
CA ALA A 107 6.53 10.55 3.56
C ALA A 107 5.35 9.61 3.32
N GLN A 108 4.31 9.81 4.11
CA GLN A 108 3.00 9.18 3.90
C GLN A 108 1.94 10.26 3.80
N THR A 109 1.10 10.18 2.78
CA THR A 109 0.04 11.14 2.53
C THR A 109 -1.28 10.40 2.28
N LEU A 110 -2.27 10.66 3.13
CA LEU A 110 -3.65 10.25 2.86
C LEU A 110 -4.31 11.29 1.95
N ASP A 111 -4.74 10.88 0.76
CA ASP A 111 -5.70 11.62 -0.06
C ASP A 111 -7.11 11.19 0.35
N MET A 112 -7.81 12.07 1.08
CA MET A 112 -9.15 11.79 1.59
C MET A 112 -10.21 11.77 0.49
N LYS A 113 -9.97 12.46 -0.63
CA LYS A 113 -10.91 12.52 -1.76
C LYS A 113 -10.90 11.20 -2.54
N LYS A 114 -9.72 10.62 -2.74
CA LYS A 114 -9.55 9.32 -3.40
C LYS A 114 -9.63 8.13 -2.44
N ALA A 115 -9.54 8.37 -1.13
CA ALA A 115 -9.39 7.34 -0.09
C ALA A 115 -8.16 6.44 -0.36
N ALA A 116 -7.04 7.08 -0.66
CA ALA A 116 -5.79 6.41 -1.00
C ALA A 116 -4.65 6.89 -0.10
N LEU A 117 -3.85 5.97 0.42
CA LEU A 117 -2.66 6.28 1.19
C LEU A 117 -1.43 6.10 0.31
N THR A 118 -0.73 7.20 0.03
CA THR A 118 0.50 7.18 -0.77
C THR A 118 1.71 7.26 0.16
N THR A 119 2.62 6.30 0.04
CA THR A 119 3.93 6.31 0.68
C THR A 119 4.99 6.58 -0.38
N THR A 120 5.87 7.56 -0.14
CA THR A 120 6.99 7.88 -1.04
C THR A 120 8.31 7.81 -0.30
N PHE A 121 9.36 7.36 -0.99
CA PHE A 121 10.73 7.40 -0.49
C PHE A 121 11.77 7.24 -1.60
N ASP A 122 13.00 7.60 -1.29
CA ASP A 122 14.15 7.38 -2.15
C ASP A 122 15.11 6.36 -1.53
N VAL A 123 15.69 5.49 -2.37
CA VAL A 123 16.76 4.56 -2.00
C VAL A 123 18.08 5.11 -2.55
N GLY A 124 18.83 5.80 -1.67
CA GLY A 124 20.02 6.55 -2.07
C GLY A 124 19.73 7.52 -3.21
N ASP A 125 20.61 7.55 -4.21
CA ASP A 125 20.46 8.32 -5.45
C ASP A 125 20.03 7.46 -6.65
N LYS A 126 19.61 6.21 -6.41
CA LYS A 126 19.36 5.20 -7.44
C LYS A 126 17.89 5.04 -7.81
N VAL A 127 17.00 5.06 -6.82
CA VAL A 127 15.58 4.71 -7.03
C VAL A 127 14.68 5.68 -6.27
N SER A 128 13.58 6.10 -6.88
CA SER A 128 12.43 6.69 -6.18
C SER A 128 11.25 5.72 -6.23
N VAL A 129 10.56 5.55 -5.11
CA VAL A 129 9.41 4.66 -4.97
C VAL A 129 8.18 5.46 -4.59
N ARG A 130 7.07 5.23 -5.29
CA ARG A 130 5.72 5.64 -4.90
C ARG A 130 4.84 4.41 -4.74
N HIS A 131 4.32 4.21 -3.55
CA HIS A 131 3.44 3.09 -3.20
C HIS A 131 2.08 3.62 -2.75
N THR A 132 1.03 3.33 -3.52
CA THR A 132 -0.34 3.77 -3.23
C THR A 132 -1.19 2.58 -2.78
N LEU A 133 -1.74 2.67 -1.58
CA LEU A 133 -2.59 1.64 -0.98
C LEU A 133 -4.04 2.09 -0.92
N MET A 134 -4.96 1.20 -1.33
CA MET A 134 -6.39 1.43 -1.33
C MET A 134 -7.15 0.17 -0.89
N SER A 135 -8.28 0.38 -0.22
CA SER A 135 -9.32 -0.63 -0.06
C SER A 135 -10.45 -0.32 -1.05
N LEU A 136 -10.72 -1.24 -1.98
CA LEU A 136 -11.56 -0.95 -3.14
C LEU A 136 -13.04 -0.95 -2.78
N ARG A 137 -13.76 0.17 -2.98
CA ARG A 137 -15.20 0.23 -2.66
C ARG A 137 -16.09 -0.62 -3.56
N HIS A 138 -15.66 -0.86 -4.80
CA HIS A 138 -16.42 -1.64 -5.78
C HIS A 138 -16.15 -3.15 -5.67
N LEU A 139 -15.06 -3.55 -4.99
CA LEU A 139 -14.70 -4.94 -4.71
C LEU A 139 -14.48 -5.10 -3.19
N PRO A 140 -15.53 -5.45 -2.42
CA PRO A 140 -15.53 -5.33 -0.97
C PRO A 140 -14.40 -6.08 -0.25
N TYR A 141 -13.95 -7.23 -0.78
CA TYR A 141 -12.88 -8.03 -0.17
C TYR A 141 -11.51 -7.84 -0.84
N THR A 142 -11.33 -6.73 -1.56
CA THR A 142 -10.11 -6.48 -2.33
C THR A 142 -9.42 -5.20 -1.87
N ALA A 143 -8.13 -5.34 -1.58
CA ALA A 143 -7.20 -4.24 -1.47
C ALA A 143 -6.36 -4.14 -2.74
N MET A 144 -5.89 -2.94 -3.06
CA MET A 144 -5.01 -2.69 -4.19
C MET A 144 -3.79 -1.90 -3.72
N SER A 145 -2.62 -2.42 -4.09
CA SER A 145 -1.34 -1.75 -3.97
C SER A 145 -0.85 -1.41 -5.37
N ILE A 146 -0.56 -0.14 -5.62
CA ILE A 146 0.08 0.33 -6.86
C ILE A 146 1.50 0.73 -6.48
N VAL A 147 2.49 0.08 -7.10
CA VAL A 147 3.92 0.34 -6.85
C VAL A 147 4.56 0.87 -8.11
N GLU A 148 5.00 2.13 -8.05
CA GLU A 148 5.76 2.77 -9.11
C GLU A 148 7.20 2.92 -8.64
N ILE A 149 8.13 2.36 -9.41
CA ILE A 149 9.56 2.40 -9.15
C ILE A 149 10.22 3.17 -10.29
N THR A 150 10.82 4.31 -9.98
CA THR A 150 11.57 5.12 -10.95
C THR A 150 13.07 4.94 -10.71
N ALA A 151 13.74 4.27 -11.66
CA ALA A 151 15.19 4.21 -11.69
C ALA A 151 15.78 5.57 -12.11
N LYS A 152 16.71 6.09 -11.32
CA LYS A 152 17.49 7.31 -11.58
C LYS A 152 18.87 6.99 -12.17
N LYS A 153 19.32 5.75 -11.99
CA LYS A 153 20.57 5.16 -12.48
C LYS A 153 20.33 3.69 -12.80
N ASP A 154 21.26 3.07 -13.51
CA ASP A 154 21.28 1.62 -13.73
C ASP A 154 21.26 0.90 -12.38
N VAL A 155 20.28 0.00 -12.21
CA VAL A 155 19.98 -0.62 -10.92
C VAL A 155 19.21 -1.93 -11.14
N GLU A 156 19.48 -2.91 -10.28
CA GLU A 156 18.69 -4.14 -10.20
C GLU A 156 17.63 -3.99 -9.09
N VAL A 157 16.35 -4.18 -9.42
CA VAL A 157 15.25 -4.11 -8.43
C VAL A 157 14.51 -5.43 -8.35
N THR A 158 14.19 -5.87 -7.14
CA THR A 158 13.44 -7.11 -6.91
C THR A 158 12.31 -6.83 -5.91
N PRO A 159 11.10 -6.48 -6.40
CA PRO A 159 9.91 -6.40 -5.57
C PRO A 159 9.41 -7.81 -5.23
N MET A 160 8.92 -8.00 -4.00
CA MET A 160 8.37 -9.27 -3.54
C MET A 160 7.11 -9.03 -2.73
N SER A 161 6.01 -9.69 -3.08
CA SER A 161 4.81 -9.73 -2.23
C SER A 161 5.07 -10.60 -1.00
N VAL A 162 4.58 -10.17 0.16
CA VAL A 162 4.69 -10.89 1.43
C VAL A 162 3.34 -10.94 2.10
N ILE A 163 2.88 -12.16 2.41
CA ILE A 163 1.74 -12.35 3.30
C ILE A 163 2.25 -12.70 4.68
N GLU A 164 1.94 -11.86 5.67
CA GLU A 164 2.34 -12.10 7.05
C GLU A 164 1.15 -12.47 7.92
N ALA A 165 1.33 -13.56 8.66
CA ALA A 165 0.36 -14.03 9.63
C ALA A 165 0.65 -13.41 11.00
N PRO A 166 -0.33 -12.75 11.64
CA PRO A 166 -0.22 -12.40 13.04
C PRO A 166 -0.10 -13.64 13.94
N ASP A 167 0.62 -13.51 15.05
CA ASP A 167 0.93 -14.63 15.97
C ASP A 167 -0.28 -15.36 16.57
N HIS A 168 -1.44 -14.71 16.60
CA HIS A 168 -2.67 -15.32 17.11
C HIS A 168 -3.38 -16.23 16.11
N LEU A 169 -3.03 -16.21 14.83
CA LEU A 169 -3.59 -17.14 13.86
C LEU A 169 -2.96 -18.53 14.01
N ALA A 170 -3.80 -19.57 13.95
CA ALA A 170 -3.39 -20.96 14.13
C ALA A 170 -3.48 -21.75 12.81
N ASP A 171 -2.68 -22.81 12.67
CA ASP A 171 -2.65 -23.68 11.47
C ASP A 171 -2.47 -22.87 10.17
N VAL A 172 -1.47 -21.99 10.17
CA VAL A 172 -1.12 -21.17 9.01
C VAL A 172 -0.55 -22.06 7.91
N ARG A 173 -1.19 -22.05 6.74
CA ARG A 173 -0.76 -22.78 5.56
C ARG A 173 -0.61 -21.83 4.39
N ASN A 174 0.46 -22.02 3.63
CA ASN A 174 0.78 -21.21 2.46
C ASN A 174 0.70 -22.08 1.21
N TYR A 175 0.09 -21.53 0.18
CA TYR A 175 -0.14 -22.16 -1.10
C TYR A 175 0.32 -21.22 -2.20
N TYR A 176 0.93 -21.80 -3.21
CA TYR A 176 1.23 -21.13 -4.45
C TYR A 176 0.47 -21.83 -5.56
N SER A 177 -0.18 -21.06 -6.41
CA SER A 177 -0.99 -21.58 -7.51
C SER A 177 -0.93 -20.62 -8.68
N GLU A 178 -0.93 -21.16 -9.89
CA GLU A 178 -0.91 -20.38 -11.12
C GLU A 178 -2.23 -20.56 -11.86
N ILE A 179 -2.82 -19.45 -12.29
CA ILE A 179 -3.93 -19.46 -13.24
C ILE A 179 -3.34 -19.20 -14.61
N ASP A 180 -3.14 -20.29 -15.35
CA ASP A 180 -2.73 -20.24 -16.75
C ASP A 180 -3.97 -20.13 -17.66
N ARG A 181 -4.02 -19.07 -18.44
CA ARG A 181 -5.00 -18.84 -19.51
C ARG A 181 -4.25 -18.34 -20.75
N PRO A 182 -4.74 -18.61 -21.97
CA PRO A 182 -4.07 -18.19 -23.20
C PRO A 182 -3.76 -16.69 -23.32
N HIS A 183 -4.41 -15.84 -22.52
CA HIS A 183 -4.27 -14.38 -22.55
C HIS A 183 -3.61 -13.80 -21.29
N VAL A 184 -3.36 -14.59 -20.24
CA VAL A 184 -2.74 -14.12 -18.99
C VAL A 184 -2.27 -15.29 -18.12
N LEU A 185 -1.10 -15.12 -17.48
CA LEU A 185 -0.63 -15.97 -16.40
C LEU A 185 -0.70 -15.21 -15.08
N ILE A 186 -1.49 -15.70 -14.12
CA ILE A 186 -1.65 -15.05 -12.80
C ILE A 186 -1.05 -15.96 -11.72
N GLN A 187 -0.04 -15.46 -11.03
CA GLN A 187 0.61 -16.14 -9.92
C GLN A 187 -0.08 -15.74 -8.61
N LEU A 188 -0.67 -16.71 -7.91
CA LEU A 188 -1.40 -16.49 -6.66
C LEU A 188 -0.63 -17.06 -5.48
N LEU A 189 -0.14 -16.17 -4.63
CA LEU A 189 0.33 -16.50 -3.29
C LEU A 189 -0.87 -16.43 -2.34
N THR A 190 -1.22 -17.54 -1.69
CA THR A 190 -2.40 -17.64 -0.83
C THR A 190 -2.02 -18.20 0.54
N SER A 191 -2.45 -17.52 1.60
CA SER A 191 -2.33 -18.01 2.98
C SER A 191 -3.70 -18.26 3.58
N VAL A 192 -3.81 -19.33 4.37
CA VAL A 192 -5.05 -19.74 5.05
C VAL A 192 -4.71 -20.07 6.49
N ALA A 193 -5.56 -19.66 7.44
CA ALA A 193 -5.40 -19.99 8.85
C ALA A 193 -6.75 -20.04 9.57
N ASN A 194 -6.75 -20.62 10.76
CA ASN A 194 -7.87 -20.59 11.68
C ASN A 194 -7.69 -19.44 12.68
N SER A 195 -8.82 -18.88 13.11
CA SER A 195 -8.84 -17.93 14.21
C SER A 195 -8.50 -18.63 15.54
N PRO A 196 -8.12 -17.87 16.59
CA PRO A 196 -7.72 -18.41 17.89
C PRO A 196 -8.66 -19.46 18.50
N SER A 197 -9.99 -19.27 18.39
CA SER A 197 -10.97 -20.25 18.90
C SER A 197 -11.31 -21.36 17.91
N GLY A 198 -10.81 -21.28 16.67
CA GLY A 198 -11.19 -22.14 15.55
C GLY A 198 -12.56 -21.81 14.93
N LYS A 199 -13.26 -20.78 15.42
CA LYS A 199 -14.59 -20.39 14.92
C LYS A 199 -14.56 -19.90 13.47
N LEU A 200 -13.51 -19.20 13.08
CA LEU A 200 -13.37 -18.62 11.75
C LEU A 200 -12.18 -19.24 11.03
N LYS A 201 -12.33 -19.39 9.72
CA LYS A 201 -11.24 -19.69 8.80
C LYS A 201 -11.04 -18.46 7.92
N VAL A 202 -9.82 -17.92 7.92
CA VAL A 202 -9.45 -16.71 7.17
C VAL A 202 -8.47 -17.09 6.08
N ALA A 203 -8.56 -16.38 4.96
CA ALA A 203 -7.63 -16.54 3.84
C ALA A 203 -7.31 -15.17 3.23
N ALA A 204 -6.12 -15.04 2.67
CA ALA A 204 -5.74 -13.91 1.85
C ALA A 204 -4.93 -14.41 0.66
N SER A 205 -5.10 -13.76 -0.49
CA SER A 205 -4.37 -14.07 -1.71
C SER A 205 -3.85 -12.78 -2.35
N SER A 206 -2.65 -12.83 -2.90
CA SER A 206 -2.01 -11.71 -3.59
C SER A 206 -1.42 -12.17 -4.92
N SER A 207 -1.50 -11.30 -5.93
CA SER A 207 -0.84 -11.45 -7.23
C SER A 207 -0.28 -10.10 -7.65
N PHE A 208 0.79 -10.12 -8.44
CA PHE A 208 1.15 -8.98 -9.27
C PHE A 208 0.28 -8.93 -10.53
N ILE A 209 0.01 -7.71 -10.98
CA ILE A 209 -0.66 -7.41 -12.23
C ILE A 209 0.16 -6.31 -12.89
N PHE A 210 0.47 -6.50 -14.16
CA PHE A 210 1.26 -5.58 -14.97
C PHE A 210 0.40 -5.03 -16.10
N ASP A 211 0.71 -3.82 -16.54
CA ASP A 211 0.00 -3.18 -17.66
C ASP A 211 0.51 -3.71 -19.02
N GLU A 212 1.72 -4.28 -19.03
CA GLU A 212 2.36 -4.91 -20.17
C GLU A 212 1.63 -6.19 -20.63
N PRO A 213 1.69 -6.54 -21.93
CA PRO A 213 1.13 -7.79 -22.44
C PRO A 213 1.80 -9.02 -21.84
N HIS A 214 1.07 -10.14 -21.84
CA HIS A 214 1.59 -11.42 -21.40
C HIS A 214 2.89 -11.83 -22.12
N GLY A 215 3.92 -12.16 -21.33
CA GLY A 215 5.26 -12.51 -21.77
C GLY A 215 6.21 -11.31 -21.94
N SER A 216 5.74 -10.09 -21.65
CA SER A 216 6.54 -8.85 -21.71
C SER A 216 6.60 -8.14 -20.36
N GLU A 217 6.07 -8.75 -19.31
CA GLU A 217 6.17 -8.24 -17.94
C GLU A 217 7.63 -8.27 -17.44
N PRO A 218 8.03 -7.36 -16.52
CA PRO A 218 9.38 -7.30 -15.95
C PRO A 218 9.82 -8.54 -15.15
#